data_AF-A0A9E0CT07-F1
#
_entry.id   AF-A0A9E0CT07-F1
#
_cell.length_a   1.000
_cell.length_b   1.000
_cell.length_c   1.000
_cell.angle_alpha   90.00
_cell.angle_beta   90.00
_cell.angle_gamma   90.00
#
_symmetry.space_group_name_H-M   'P 1'
#
loop_
_entity.id
_entity.type
_entity.pdbx_description
1 polymer ?
#
loop_
_entity_poly.entity_id
_entity_poly.type
_entity_poly.pdbx_seq_one_letter_code
_entity_poly.pdbx_strand_id
1 'polypeptide(L)'
;MRAFDWLFKNRQTGEITIAQFPNLPLWLFLGAALAQRVADDSSSLDTLANLAGSAALGWWAIDEVARGVNPWRRILGASGVVFVAYRLITAF
;
A
#
# COMPACT_ATOMS: atom_id res chain seq x y z
N MET A 1 14.65 -10.44 -22.62
CA MET A 1 13.19 -10.23 -22.53
C MET A 1 12.53 -11.07 -21.43
N ARG A 2 12.96 -12.32 -21.16
CA ARG A 2 12.36 -13.19 -20.11
C ARG A 2 12.24 -12.57 -18.71
N ALA A 3 13.22 -11.78 -18.25
CA ALA A 3 13.18 -11.17 -16.92
C ALA A 3 12.13 -10.06 -16.79
N PHE A 4 11.97 -9.23 -17.83
CA PHE A 4 10.96 -8.16 -17.86
C PHE A 4 9.55 -8.76 -17.83
N ASP A 5 9.31 -9.75 -18.68
CA ASP A 5 8.03 -10.47 -18.69
C ASP A 5 7.79 -11.18 -17.37
N TRP A 6 8.81 -11.81 -16.79
CA TRP A 6 8.67 -12.44 -15.48
C TRP A 6 8.24 -11.42 -14.41
N LEU A 7 8.80 -10.21 -14.43
CA LEU A 7 8.57 -9.17 -13.43
C LEU A 7 7.20 -8.51 -13.58
N PHE A 8 6.80 -8.15 -14.80
CA PHE A 8 5.62 -7.32 -15.04
C PHE A 8 4.43 -8.03 -15.68
N LYS A 9 4.59 -9.21 -16.27
CA LYS A 9 3.48 -9.93 -16.90
C LYS A 9 2.55 -10.51 -15.85
N ASN A 10 1.28 -10.15 -15.95
CA ASN A 10 0.20 -10.68 -15.14
C ASN A 10 0.05 -12.19 -15.37
N ARG A 11 0.03 -12.97 -14.30
CA ARG A 11 -0.04 -14.44 -14.36
C ARG A 11 -1.42 -14.97 -14.75
N GLN A 12 -2.46 -14.13 -14.72
CA GLN A 12 -3.83 -14.48 -15.05
C GLN A 12 -4.20 -14.08 -16.49
N THR A 13 -3.83 -12.87 -16.91
CA THR A 13 -4.23 -12.33 -18.24
C THR A 13 -3.13 -12.42 -19.28
N GLY A 14 -1.86 -12.51 -18.87
CA GLY A 14 -0.72 -12.46 -19.78
C GLY A 14 -0.37 -11.05 -20.27
N GLU A 15 -1.03 -10.00 -19.78
CA GLU A 15 -0.72 -8.62 -20.12
C GLU A 15 0.35 -8.03 -19.19
N ILE A 16 0.97 -6.92 -19.58
CA ILE A 16 1.91 -6.20 -18.72
C ILE A 16 1.12 -5.34 -17.72
N THR A 17 1.36 -5.55 -16.42
CA THR A 17 0.69 -4.80 -15.33
C THR A 17 1.73 -4.16 -14.41
N ILE A 18 1.89 -2.85 -14.54
CA ILE A 18 2.79 -2.04 -13.68
C ILE A 18 1.99 -1.40 -12.54
N ALA A 19 0.84 -0.83 -12.87
CA ALA A 19 -0.08 -0.19 -11.94
C ALA A 19 -1.50 -0.68 -12.18
N GLN A 20 -2.34 -0.55 -11.16
CA GLN A 20 -3.76 -0.90 -11.19
C GLN A 20 -4.54 0.22 -10.50
N PHE A 21 -5.82 0.31 -10.80
CA PHE A 21 -6.70 1.23 -10.07
C PHE A 21 -6.69 0.93 -8.57
N PRO A 22 -6.81 1.96 -7.71
CA PRO A 22 -6.83 1.77 -6.27
C PRO A 22 -8.01 0.88 -5.85
N ASN A 23 -7.71 -0.11 -5.01
CA ASN A 23 -8.72 -0.90 -4.32
C ASN A 23 -9.15 -0.18 -3.02
N LEU A 24 -10.16 -0.73 -2.33
CA LEU A 24 -10.72 -0.12 -1.12
C LEU A 24 -9.64 0.25 -0.06
N PRO A 25 -8.67 -0.63 0.30
CA PRO A 25 -7.60 -0.27 1.21
C PRO A 25 -6.80 0.99 0.80
N LEU A 26 -6.47 1.14 -0.48
CA LEU A 26 -5.78 2.33 -0.97
C LEU A 26 -6.66 3.58 -0.92
N TRP A 27 -7.96 3.45 -1.21
CA TRP A 27 -8.91 4.57 -1.04
C TRP A 27 -9.03 5.03 0.41
N LEU A 28 -9.07 4.08 1.36
CA LEU A 28 -9.08 4.40 2.79
C LEU A 28 -7.78 5.09 3.21
N PHE A 29 -6.62 4.60 2.74
CA PHE A 29 -5.34 5.26 2.98
C PHE A 29 -5.31 6.68 2.42
N LEU A 30 -5.78 6.89 1.18
CA LEU A 30 -5.84 8.21 0.56
C LEU A 30 -6.76 9.16 1.35
N GLY A 31 -7.94 8.70 1.77
CA GLY A 31 -8.85 9.48 2.60
C GLY A 31 -8.22 9.86 3.95
N ALA A 32 -7.55 8.92 4.60
CA ALA A 32 -6.84 9.16 5.85
C ALA A 32 -5.65 10.12 5.67
N ALA A 33 -4.93 10.04 4.55
CA ALA A 33 -3.86 10.97 4.21
C ALA A 33 -4.39 12.38 3.96
N LEU A 34 -5.56 12.52 3.33
CA LEU A 34 -6.23 13.81 3.16
C LEU A 34 -6.72 14.38 4.49
N ALA A 35 -7.26 13.54 5.38
CA ALA A 35 -7.67 13.95 6.72
C ALA A 35 -6.48 14.50 7.54
N GLN A 36 -5.30 13.85 7.46
CA GLN A 36 -4.06 14.35 8.07
C GLN A 36 -3.63 15.72 7.52
N ARG A 37 -3.98 16.08 6.29
CA ARG A 37 -3.59 17.39 5.70
C ARG A 37 -4.38 18.57 6.24
N VAL A 38 -5.54 18.31 6.84
CA VAL A 38 -6.44 19.33 7.38
C VAL A 38 -6.58 19.24 8.90
N ALA A 39 -5.99 18.21 9.52
CA ALA A 39 -5.98 18.05 10.96
C ALA A 39 -4.89 18.95 11.58
N ASP A 40 -5.18 19.51 12.75
CA ASP A 40 -4.16 20.16 13.56
C ASP A 40 -3.16 19.11 14.07
N ASP A 41 -1.88 19.46 14.10
CA ASP A 41 -0.81 18.59 14.57
C ASP A 41 -1.11 18.07 15.98
N SER A 42 -0.95 16.76 16.19
CA SER A 42 -1.20 16.08 17.48
C SER A 42 -2.66 16.10 17.95
N SER A 43 -3.61 16.50 17.10
CA SER A 43 -5.03 16.36 17.41
C SER A 43 -5.48 14.89 17.42
N SER A 44 -6.64 14.61 18.03
CA SER A 44 -7.25 13.29 17.97
C SER A 44 -7.57 12.86 16.53
N LEU A 45 -7.89 13.82 15.65
CA LEU A 45 -8.15 13.56 14.24
C LEU A 45 -6.87 13.14 13.51
N ASP A 46 -5.75 13.84 13.75
CA ASP A 46 -4.44 13.50 13.21
C ASP A 46 -4.03 12.08 13.64
N THR A 47 -4.14 11.78 14.94
CA THR A 47 -3.83 10.46 15.50
C THR A 47 -4.70 9.36 14.88
N LEU A 48 -6.01 9.58 14.78
CA LEU A 48 -6.93 8.60 14.21
C LEU A 48 -6.68 8.38 12.72
N ALA A 49 -6.44 9.45 11.97
CA ALA A 49 -6.13 9.39 10.54
C ALA A 49 -4.77 8.72 10.30
N ASN A 50 -3.78 8.94 11.16
CA ASN A 50 -2.50 8.25 11.12
C ASN A 50 -2.65 6.74 11.32
N LEU A 51 -3.40 6.34 12.35
CA LEU A 51 -3.68 4.93 12.65
C LEU A 51 -4.48 4.26 11.53
N ALA A 52 -5.58 4.88 11.09
CA ALA A 52 -6.44 4.36 10.04
C ALA A 52 -5.68 4.23 8.70
N GLY A 53 -4.89 5.25 8.35
CA GLY A 53 -4.05 5.22 7.15
C GLY A 53 -3.00 4.10 7.21
N SER A 54 -2.33 3.93 8.35
CA SER A 54 -1.33 2.87 8.56
C SER A 54 -1.95 1.47 8.48
N ALA A 55 -3.13 1.27 9.08
CA ALA A 55 -3.85 0.01 9.01
C ALA A 55 -4.32 -0.30 7.59
N ALA A 56 -4.87 0.69 6.88
CA ALA A 56 -5.33 0.54 5.51
C ALA A 56 -4.17 0.22 4.55
N LEU A 57 -3.05 0.92 4.69
CA LEU A 57 -1.85 0.68 3.90
C LEU A 57 -1.22 -0.69 4.23
N GLY A 58 -1.21 -1.09 5.50
CA GLY A 58 -0.75 -2.41 5.93
C GLY A 58 -1.61 -3.54 5.36
N TRP A 59 -2.94 -3.38 5.39
CA TRP A 59 -3.86 -4.32 4.75
C TRP A 59 -3.57 -4.44 3.24
N TRP A 60 -3.48 -3.32 2.52
CA TRP A 60 -3.12 -3.33 1.10
C TRP A 60 -1.80 -4.07 0.85
N ALA A 61 -0.77 -3.74 1.63
CA ALA A 61 0.57 -4.29 1.45
C ALA A 61 0.61 -5.81 1.65
N ILE A 62 -0.04 -6.33 2.70
CA ILE A 62 -0.15 -7.77 2.96
C ILE A 62 -0.93 -8.46 1.83
N ASP A 63 -2.02 -7.85 1.38
CA ASP A 63 -2.84 -8.37 0.30
C ASP A 63 -2.02 -8.50 -0.99
N GLU A 64 -1.22 -7.49 -1.30
CA GLU A 64 -0.40 -7.47 -2.50
C GLU A 64 0.77 -8.48 -2.45
N VAL A 65 1.34 -8.72 -1.27
CA VAL A 65 2.34 -9.80 -1.08
C VAL A 65 1.71 -11.17 -1.35
N ALA A 66 0.54 -11.42 -0.76
CA ALA A 66 -0.12 -12.72 -0.83
C ALA A 66 -0.74 -13.00 -2.21
N ARG A 67 -1.42 -12.00 -2.78
CA ARG A 67 -2.31 -12.13 -3.94
C ARG A 67 -1.91 -11.26 -5.13
N GLY A 68 -0.76 -10.58 -5.09
CA GLY A 68 -0.26 -9.78 -6.20
C GLY A 68 -0.12 -10.61 -7.49
N VAL A 69 -0.57 -10.03 -8.60
CA VAL A 69 -0.73 -10.70 -9.91
C VAL A 69 0.59 -10.99 -10.64
N ASN A 70 1.69 -10.37 -10.19
CA ASN A 70 3.04 -10.57 -10.72
C ASN A 70 4.10 -10.27 -9.62
N PRO A 71 5.37 -10.64 -9.84
CA PRO A 71 6.44 -10.37 -8.87
C PRO A 71 6.62 -8.88 -8.55
N TRP A 72 6.45 -7.99 -9.54
CA TRP A 72 6.52 -6.54 -9.32
C TRP A 72 5.53 -6.08 -8.24
N ARG A 73 4.27 -6.49 -8.37
CA ARG A 73 3.20 -6.20 -7.41
C ARG A 73 3.53 -6.75 -6.02
N ARG A 74 4.01 -7.99 -5.93
CA ARG A 74 4.42 -8.59 -4.64
C ARG A 74 5.58 -7.85 -3.98
N ILE A 75 6.56 -7.40 -4.76
CA ILE A 75 7.68 -6.57 -4.26
C ILE A 75 7.18 -5.23 -3.75
N LEU A 76 6.24 -4.59 -4.46
CA LEU A 76 5.60 -3.36 -3.97
C LEU A 76 4.85 -3.60 -2.65
N GLY A 77 4.11 -4.70 -2.55
CA GLY A 77 3.48 -5.13 -1.30
C GLY A 77 4.50 -5.30 -0.17
N ALA A 78 5.58 -6.03 -0.40
CA ALA A 78 6.62 -6.27 0.60
C ALA A 78 7.28 -4.96 1.05
N SER A 79 7.54 -4.06 0.11
CA SER A 79 8.05 -2.71 0.39
C SER A 79 7.06 -1.91 1.24
N GLY A 80 5.76 -2.03 0.94
CA GLY A 80 4.69 -1.43 1.75
C GLY A 80 4.64 -1.98 3.18
N VAL A 81 4.83 -3.30 3.37
CA VAL A 81 4.89 -3.91 4.71
C VAL A 81 6.07 -3.36 5.50
N VAL A 82 7.26 -3.31 4.89
CA VAL A 82 8.46 -2.74 5.52
C VAL A 82 8.24 -1.26 5.88
N PHE A 83 7.65 -0.48 4.97
CA PHE A 83 7.35 0.92 5.20
C PHE A 83 6.38 1.13 6.37
N VAL A 84 5.29 0.36 6.43
CA VAL A 84 4.32 0.45 7.54
C VAL A 84 4.98 0.02 8.86
N ALA A 85 5.76 -1.06 8.86
CA ALA A 85 6.49 -1.50 10.05
C ALA A 85 7.47 -0.42 10.55
N TYR A 86 8.26 0.16 9.65
CA TYR A 86 9.16 1.26 9.98
C TYR A 86 8.41 2.45 10.57
N ARG A 87 7.33 2.89 9.90
CA ARG A 87 6.49 4.00 10.36
C ARG A 87 5.95 3.75 11.76
N LEU A 88 5.44 2.54 12.04
CA LEU A 88 4.92 2.18 13.36
C LEU A 88 6.03 2.19 14.42
N ILE A 89 7.24 1.72 14.11
CA ILE A 89 8.36 1.73 15.04
C ILE A 89 8.82 3.16 15.37
N THR A 90 8.77 4.08 14.41
CA THR A 90 9.22 5.48 14.60
C THR A 90 8.13 6.42 15.14
N ALA A 91 6.87 5.99 15.13
CA ALA A 91 5.74 6.79 15.58
C ALA A 91 5.46 6.66 17.10
N PHE A 92 6.17 5.77 17.79
CA PHE A 92 6.21 5.61 19.24
C PHE A 92 7.63 5.86 19.76
#